data_AF-Q066E8-F1
#
_entry.id   AF-Q066E8-F1
#
_cell.length_a   1.000
_cell.length_b   1.000
_cell.length_c   1.000
_cell.angle_alpha   90.00
_cell.angle_beta   90.00
_cell.angle_gamma   90.00
#
_symmetry.space_group_name_H-M   'P 1'
#
loop_
_entity.id
_entity.type
_entity.pdbx_description
1 polymer ?
#
loop_
_entity_poly.entity_id
_entity_poly.type
_entity_poly.pdbx_seq_one_letter_code
_entity_poly.pdbx_strand_id
1 'polypeptide(L)' 'MQLLQAATDDQSVSWPGVDEDELLRAALCAWADQTKEMIRWIENRGDSLGTTRSPKQLMALGSFRTHMVMGLKALKYAER' A
#
# COMPACT_ATOMS: atom_id res chain seq x y z
N MET A 1 -7.88 -16.00 4.99
CA MET A 1 -9.05 -15.28 4.45
C MET A 1 -9.86 -14.51 5.50
N GLN A 2 -9.56 -14.57 6.81
CA GLN A 2 -10.29 -13.77 7.82
C GLN A 2 -9.74 -12.35 8.02
N LEU A 3 -8.42 -12.15 7.87
CA LEU A 3 -7.78 -10.83 8.03
C LEU A 3 -8.20 -9.81 6.97
N LEU A 4 -8.48 -10.25 5.73
CA LEU A 4 -8.94 -9.37 4.67
C LEU A 4 -10.39 -8.94 4.89
N GLN A 5 -11.25 -9.86 5.35
CA GLN A 5 -12.65 -9.59 5.71
C GLN A 5 -12.76 -8.62 6.90
N ALA A 6 -11.93 -8.82 7.93
CA ALA A 6 -11.90 -7.91 9.08
C ALA A 6 -11.43 -6.49 8.75
N ALA A 7 -10.64 -6.30 7.68
CA ALA A 7 -10.21 -4.98 7.23
C ALA A 7 -11.29 -4.25 6.40
N THR A 8 -12.25 -4.99 5.83
CA THR A 8 -13.36 -4.44 5.04
C THR A 8 -14.64 -4.20 5.84
N ASP A 9 -14.82 -4.88 6.97
CA ASP A 9 -16.07 -4.83 7.76
C ASP A 9 -16.21 -3.56 8.64
N ASP A 10 -15.21 -2.69 8.68
CA ASP A 10 -15.22 -1.42 9.46
C ASP A 10 -15.80 -0.22 8.66
N GLN A 11 -16.72 -0.47 7.73
CA GLN A 11 -17.26 0.55 6.81
C GLN A 11 -18.78 0.72 6.89
N SER A 12 -19.29 1.22 8.02
CA SER A 12 -20.66 1.75 8.06
C SER A 12 -20.74 3.09 8.79
N VAL A 13 -19.82 4.00 8.46
CA VAL A 13 -19.98 5.41 8.84
C VAL A 13 -20.22 6.22 7.57
N SER A 14 -21.48 6.29 7.14
CA SER A 14 -21.87 7.28 6.14
C SER A 14 -21.96 8.63 6.85
N TRP A 15 -21.03 9.53 6.52
CA TRP A 15 -21.05 10.91 7.01
C TRP A 15 -22.00 11.71 6.11
N PRO A 16 -23.12 12.24 6.64
CA PRO A 16 -24.05 13.01 5.82
C PRO A 16 -23.36 14.25 5.24
N GLY A 17 -23.33 14.36 3.91
CA GLY A 17 -22.80 15.53 3.21
C GLY A 17 -21.35 15.44 2.73
N VAL A 18 -20.69 14.28 2.87
CA VAL A 18 -19.36 14.07 2.27
C VAL A 18 -19.50 13.29 0.96
N ASP A 19 -18.88 13.79 -0.10
CA ASP A 19 -18.81 13.07 -1.38
C ASP A 19 -17.95 11.80 -1.22
N GLU A 20 -18.57 10.65 -1.49
CA GLU A 20 -17.89 9.35 -1.41
C GLU A 20 -16.71 9.25 -2.38
N ASP A 21 -16.79 9.92 -3.54
CA ASP A 21 -15.67 9.99 -4.49
C ASP A 21 -14.51 10.79 -3.91
N GLU A 22 -14.79 11.92 -3.25
CA GLU A 22 -13.77 12.73 -2.59
C GLU A 22 -13.08 11.96 -1.45
N LEU A 23 -13.83 11.21 -0.64
CA LEU A 23 -13.28 10.33 0.40
C LEU A 23 -12.39 9.24 -0.20
N LEU A 24 -12.84 8.58 -1.27
CA LEU A 24 -12.07 7.56 -1.96
C LEU A 24 -10.78 8.14 -2.53
N ARG A 25 -10.84 9.29 -3.20
CA ARG A 25 -9.66 10.00 -3.73
C ARG A 25 -8.68 10.37 -2.62
N ALA A 26 -9.16 10.89 -1.49
CA ALA A 26 -8.30 11.22 -0.36
C ALA A 26 -7.59 9.97 0.22
N ALA A 27 -8.32 8.86 0.36
CA ALA A 27 -7.76 7.59 0.82
C ALA A 27 -6.70 7.03 -0.15
N LEU A 28 -6.96 7.10 -1.46
CA LEU A 28 -6.03 6.64 -2.49
C LEU A 28 -4.78 7.52 -2.56
N CYS A 29 -4.91 8.84 -2.43
CA CYS A 29 -3.79 9.77 -2.32
C CYS A 29 -2.90 9.44 -1.11
N ALA A 30 -3.51 9.27 0.07
CA ALA A 30 -2.79 8.92 1.29
C ALA A 30 -2.06 7.58 1.15
N TRP A 31 -2.72 6.57 0.57
CA TRP A 31 -2.11 5.28 0.28
C TRP A 31 -0.92 5.41 -0.68
N ALA A 32 -1.04 6.23 -1.73
CA ALA A 32 0.02 6.43 -2.71
C ALA A 32 1.28 7.02 -2.06
N ASP A 33 1.12 8.01 -1.18
CA ASP A 33 2.25 8.67 -0.51
C ASP A 33 2.96 7.75 0.48
N GLN A 34 2.20 7.03 1.31
CA GLN A 34 2.76 6.01 2.20
C GLN A 34 3.49 4.91 1.43
N THR A 35 2.92 4.47 0.30
CA THR A 35 3.52 3.44 -0.54
C THR A 35 4.84 3.88 -1.15
N LYS A 36 4.93 5.13 -1.63
CA LYS A 36 6.19 5.72 -2.15
C LYS A 36 7.27 5.75 -1.07
N GLU A 37 6.92 6.15 0.16
CA GLU A 37 7.87 6.17 1.27
C GLU A 37 8.37 4.77 1.63
N MET A 38 7.46 3.79 1.74
CA MET A 38 7.81 2.40 2.02
C MET A 38 8.75 1.81 0.97
N ILE A 39 8.50 2.07 -0.32
CA ILE A 39 9.39 1.64 -1.42
C ILE A 39 10.79 2.21 -1.20
N ARG A 40 10.93 3.52 -0.93
CA ARG A 40 12.22 4.16 -0.67
C ARG A 40 12.93 3.54 0.53
N TRP A 41 12.19 3.24 1.60
CA TRP A 41 12.76 2.61 2.79
C TRP A 41 13.32 1.21 2.49
N ILE A 42 12.59 0.40 1.71
CA ILE A 42 13.04 -0.93 1.31
C ILE A 42 14.31 -0.83 0.44
N GLU A 43 14.34 0.12 -0.49
CA GLU A 43 15.49 0.36 -1.38
C GLU A 43 16.72 0.83 -0.61
N ASN A 44 16.56 1.80 0.29
CA ASN A 44 17.67 2.40 1.03
C ASN A 44 18.25 1.48 2.13
N ARG A 45 17.51 0.45 2.54
CA ARG A 45 17.93 -0.46 3.62
C ARG A 45 18.45 -1.81 3.12
N GLY A 46 18.51 -2.06 1.80
CA GLY A 46 18.84 -3.36 1.21
C GLY A 46 19.97 -4.12 1.91
N ASP A 47 21.11 -3.46 2.15
CA ASP A 47 22.28 -4.08 2.79
C ASP A 47 22.04 -4.43 4.27
N SER A 48 21.40 -3.52 5.02
CA SER A 48 21.06 -3.74 6.44
C SER A 48 19.99 -4.83 6.66
N LEU A 49 19.15 -5.06 5.65
CA LEU A 49 18.16 -6.11 5.68
C LEU A 49 18.79 -7.49 5.43
N GLY A 50 19.88 -7.53 4.66
CA GLY A 50 20.67 -8.73 4.40
C GLY A 50 21.27 -9.36 5.66
N THR A 51 21.52 -8.57 6.70
CA THR A 51 22.10 -9.05 7.96
C THR A 51 21.07 -9.57 8.96
N THR A 52 19.80 -9.20 8.81
CA THR A 52 18.73 -9.47 9.78
C THR A 52 17.62 -10.36 9.25
N ARG A 53 17.63 -10.67 7.95
CA ARG A 53 16.58 -11.46 7.28
C ARG A 53 17.15 -12.65 6.53
N SER A 54 16.40 -13.74 6.55
CA SER A 54 16.68 -14.91 5.71
C SER A 54 16.54 -14.57 4.22
N PRO A 55 17.21 -15.33 3.33
CA PRO A 55 17.05 -15.18 1.88
C PRO A 55 15.59 -15.20 1.41
N LYS A 56 14.76 -16.10 1.97
CA LYS A 56 13.32 -16.19 1.65
C LYS A 56 12.57 -14.91 2.00
N GLN A 57 12.89 -14.29 3.13
CA GLN A 57 12.27 -13.02 3.54
C GLN A 57 12.71 -11.85 2.65
N LEU A 58 13.98 -11.81 2.23
CA LEU A 58 14.47 -10.80 1.28
C LEU A 58 13.79 -10.93 -0.07
N MET A 59 13.64 -12.15 -0.58
CA MET A 59 12.90 -12.41 -1.81
C MET A 59 11.44 -11.99 -1.70
N ALA A 60 10.76 -12.36 -0.60
CA ALA A 60 9.37 -11.96 -0.36
C ALA A 60 9.22 -10.43 -0.31
N LEU A 61 10.17 -9.72 0.31
CA LEU A 61 10.18 -8.26 0.35
C LEU A 61 10.41 -7.64 -1.03
N GLY A 62 11.30 -8.22 -1.83
CA GLY A 62 11.49 -7.83 -3.23
C GLY A 62 10.21 -7.98 -4.06
N SER A 63 9.53 -9.12 -3.93
CA SER A 63 8.22 -9.34 -4.55
C SER A 63 7.18 -8.34 -4.05
N PHE A 64 7.10 -8.09 -2.74
CA PHE A 64 6.18 -7.12 -2.16
C PHE A 64 6.39 -5.71 -2.72
N ARG A 65 7.64 -5.25 -2.83
CA ARG A 65 7.99 -3.97 -3.47
C ARG A 65 7.48 -3.90 -4.91
N THR A 66 7.65 -4.97 -5.69
CA THR A 66 7.16 -5.01 -7.08
C THR A 66 5.63 -4.82 -7.14
N HIS A 67 4.87 -5.46 -6.25
CA HIS A 67 3.42 -5.30 -6.20
C HIS A 67 3.00 -3.87 -5.82
N MET A 68 3.70 -3.22 -4.88
CA MET A 68 3.46 -1.82 -4.55
C MET A 68 3.66 -0.89 -5.76
N VAL A 69 4.74 -1.09 -6.52
CA VAL A 69 4.99 -0.32 -7.76
C VAL A 69 3.89 -0.56 -8.79
N MET A 70 3.41 -1.80 -8.94
CA MET A 70 2.29 -2.11 -9.83
C MET A 70 1.00 -1.44 -9.38
N GLY A 71 0.71 -1.42 -8.07
CA GLY A 71 -0.44 -0.72 -7.51
C GLY A 71 -0.41 0.78 -7.78
N LEU A 72 0.75 1.44 -7.60
CA LEU A 72 0.92 2.85 -7.94
C LEU A 72 0.69 3.12 -9.44
N LYS A 73 1.13 2.22 -10.32
CA LYS A 73 0.87 2.34 -11.76
C LYS A 73 -0.61 2.21 -12.07
N ALA A 74 -1.29 1.24 -11.46
CA ALA A 74 -2.73 1.04 -11.63
C ALA A 74 -3.52 2.27 -11.12
N LEU A 75 -3.16 2.80 -9.95
CA LEU A 75 -3.78 4.00 -9.39
C LEU A 75 -3.66 5.20 -10.33
N LYS A 76 -2.47 5.42 -10.92
CA LYS A 76 -2.27 6.48 -11.91
C LYS A 76 -3.22 6.38 -13.12
N TYR A 77 -3.67 5.17 -13.48
CA TYR A 77 -4.67 4.98 -14.53
C TYR A 77 -6.11 5.16 -14.02
N ALA A 78 -6.38 4.83 -12.76
CA ALA A 78 -7.68 5.00 -12.13
C ALA A 78 -8.02 6.47 -11.81
N GLU A 79 -7.00 7.32 -11.61
CA GLU A 79 -7.17 8.77 -11.36
C GLU A 79 -7.32 9.62 -12.64
N ARG A 80 -7.16 9.02 -13.83
CA ARG A 80 -7.39 9.68 -15.12
C ARG A 80 -8.86 9.69 -15.49
#